data_AF-A0A3D1QWB0-F1
#
_entry.id   AF-A0A3D1QWB0-F1
#
_cell.length_a   1.000
_cell.length_b   1.000
_cell.length_c   1.000
_cell.angle_alpha   90.00
_cell.angle_beta   90.00
_cell.angle_gamma   90.00
#
_symmetry.space_group_name_H-M   'P 1'
#
loop_
_entity.id
_entity.type
_entity.pdbx_description
1 polymer ?
#
loop_
_entity_poly.entity_id
_entity_poly.type
_entity_poly.pdbx_seq_one_letter_code
_entity_poly.pdbx_strand_id
1 'polypeptide(L)'
;MNPLVLKAEYATPDDYLAAHEAEVVEGGLLVRGASVEGVAAMAECSLQVVVGAQTVAEVSARVAAVVPGHGVAVVFTGAPTELEALAGRLRSGEPLEGDRKSAPPGPVSERLKAMTVTQKMALALSCDRETRMALLRDTNKTLHIYVLKNPRVGLDEVQHAAKMPTLSPDAIKIIAEHKEWGLNSTVCTSLVRNPKTPMPLALRLLSRVPLSEIRAIAKGGARDQIVHAARKIVNPK
;
A
#
# COMPACT_ATOMS: atom_id res chain seq x y z
N MET A 1 -31.11 -24.87 -5.19
CA MET A 1 -31.26 -24.52 -3.76
C MET A 1 -30.23 -23.46 -3.46
N ASN A 2 -30.57 -22.38 -2.75
CA ASN A 2 -29.57 -21.42 -2.31
C ASN A 2 -28.62 -22.12 -1.31
N PRO A 3 -27.30 -21.89 -1.40
CA PRO A 3 -26.37 -22.42 -0.40
C PRO A 3 -26.71 -21.82 0.97
N LEU A 4 -26.72 -22.68 2.00
CA LEU A 4 -26.94 -22.24 3.38
C LEU A 4 -25.73 -21.41 3.83
N VAL A 5 -25.95 -20.13 4.16
CA VAL A 5 -24.90 -19.24 4.68
C VAL A 5 -25.17 -18.95 6.15
N LEU A 6 -24.19 -19.23 7.00
CA LEU A 6 -24.19 -18.92 8.42
C LEU A 6 -23.18 -17.83 8.72
N LYS A 7 -23.51 -16.90 9.61
CA LYS A 7 -22.63 -15.79 10.00
C LYS A 7 -22.29 -15.89 11.48
N ALA A 8 -21.00 -16.07 11.78
CA ALA A 8 -20.48 -15.99 13.14
C ALA A 8 -19.97 -14.57 13.38
N GLU A 9 -20.70 -13.82 14.22
CA GLU A 9 -20.43 -12.41 14.48
C GLU A 9 -19.68 -12.23 15.81
N TYR A 10 -18.58 -11.49 15.75
CA TYR A 10 -17.72 -11.15 16.88
C TYR A 10 -17.58 -9.64 16.98
N ALA A 11 -17.72 -9.08 18.18
CA ALA A 11 -17.64 -7.62 18.36
C ALA A 11 -16.20 -7.12 18.16
N THR A 12 -15.22 -7.89 18.66
CA THR A 12 -13.80 -7.54 18.61
C THR A 12 -12.93 -8.68 18.06
N PRO A 13 -11.70 -8.39 17.60
CA PRO A 13 -10.72 -9.42 17.25
C PRO A 13 -10.44 -10.40 18.39
N ASP A 14 -10.39 -9.92 19.63
CA ASP A 14 -10.12 -10.75 20.82
C ASP A 14 -11.24 -11.76 21.06
N ASP A 15 -12.51 -11.37 20.82
CA ASP A 15 -13.65 -12.29 20.91
C ASP A 15 -13.52 -13.42 19.88
N TYR A 16 -13.11 -13.10 18.66
CA TYR A 16 -12.84 -14.12 17.64
C TYR A 16 -11.66 -15.02 18.04
N LEU A 17 -10.56 -14.45 18.55
CA LEU A 17 -9.38 -15.23 18.95
C LEU A 17 -9.71 -16.21 20.09
N ALA A 18 -10.52 -15.78 21.06
CA ALA A 18 -11.00 -16.65 22.13
C ALA A 18 -11.86 -17.81 21.60
N ALA A 19 -12.80 -17.54 20.69
CA ALA A 19 -13.61 -18.57 20.05
C ALA A 19 -12.77 -19.49 19.15
N HIS A 20 -11.76 -18.94 18.46
CA HIS A 20 -10.85 -19.74 17.65
C HIS A 20 -10.09 -20.75 18.52
N GLU A 21 -9.52 -20.30 19.64
CA GLU A 21 -8.76 -21.16 20.56
C GLU A 21 -9.65 -22.21 21.24
N ALA A 22 -10.87 -21.84 21.64
CA ALA A 22 -11.76 -22.73 22.38
C ALA A 22 -12.55 -23.71 21.49
N GLU A 23 -12.87 -23.34 20.24
CA GLU A 23 -13.81 -24.08 19.39
C GLU A 23 -13.18 -24.48 18.05
N VAL A 24 -12.61 -23.51 17.31
CA VAL A 24 -12.12 -23.75 15.95
C VAL A 24 -10.96 -24.74 15.92
N VAL A 25 -10.05 -24.64 16.90
CA VAL A 25 -8.93 -25.58 17.08
C VAL A 25 -9.44 -27.01 17.34
N GLU A 26 -10.58 -27.16 17.99
CA GLU A 26 -11.24 -28.45 18.25
C GLU A 26 -12.05 -28.98 17.04
N GLY A 27 -12.04 -28.25 15.91
CA GLY A 27 -12.62 -28.69 14.64
C GLY A 27 -14.08 -28.29 14.41
N GLY A 28 -14.62 -27.35 15.20
CA GLY A 28 -15.99 -26.86 15.03
C GLY A 28 -16.19 -25.41 15.48
N LEU A 29 -17.42 -24.93 15.35
CA LEU A 29 -17.80 -23.61 15.86
C LEU A 29 -19.29 -23.54 16.18
N LEU A 30 -19.66 -22.97 17.31
CA LEU A 30 -21.04 -22.59 17.61
C LEU A 30 -21.34 -21.18 17.07
N VAL A 31 -22.15 -21.14 16.01
CA VAL A 31 -22.68 -19.89 15.44
C VAL A 31 -23.81 -19.40 16.34
N ARG A 32 -23.45 -18.61 17.35
CA ARG A 32 -24.36 -18.08 18.36
C ARG A 32 -25.44 -17.20 17.74
N GLY A 33 -26.68 -17.39 18.16
CA GLY A 33 -27.84 -16.62 17.67
C GLY A 33 -28.33 -17.00 16.28
N ALA A 34 -27.62 -17.86 15.53
CA ALA A 34 -28.12 -18.36 14.26
C ALA A 34 -29.29 -19.34 14.47
N SER A 35 -30.30 -19.24 13.61
CA SER A 35 -31.42 -20.17 13.55
C SER A 35 -31.63 -20.64 12.12
N VAL A 36 -31.76 -21.94 11.92
CA VAL A 36 -32.08 -22.54 10.62
C VAL A 36 -33.20 -23.54 10.77
N GLU A 37 -34.16 -23.55 9.85
CA GLU A 37 -35.29 -24.48 9.84
C GLU A 37 -35.12 -25.55 8.77
N GLY A 38 -35.52 -26.79 9.08
CA GLY A 38 -35.54 -27.88 8.11
C GLY A 38 -34.17 -28.33 7.59
N VAL A 39 -33.08 -27.93 8.23
CA VAL A 39 -31.72 -28.31 7.82
C VAL A 39 -31.37 -29.68 8.39
N ALA A 40 -31.01 -30.61 7.51
CA ALA A 40 -30.56 -31.94 7.90
C ALA A 40 -29.18 -31.87 8.60
N ALA A 41 -28.95 -32.79 9.54
CA ALA A 41 -27.62 -32.98 10.09
C ALA A 41 -26.62 -33.27 8.97
N MET A 42 -25.42 -32.69 9.09
CA MET A 42 -24.36 -32.74 8.10
C MET A 42 -24.69 -32.06 6.76
N ALA A 43 -25.71 -31.19 6.69
CA ALA A 43 -25.90 -30.34 5.52
C ALA A 43 -24.70 -29.40 5.32
N GLU A 44 -24.28 -29.23 4.07
CA GLU A 44 -23.21 -28.27 3.71
C GLU A 44 -23.68 -26.83 3.91
N CYS A 45 -22.79 -26.00 4.43
CA CYS A 45 -23.00 -24.58 4.61
C CYS A 45 -21.71 -23.80 4.35
N SER A 46 -21.86 -22.54 3.97
CA SER A 46 -20.78 -21.56 4.01
C SER A 46 -20.85 -20.82 5.35
N LEU A 47 -19.75 -20.84 6.10
CA LEU A 47 -19.58 -20.08 7.34
C LEU A 47 -18.80 -18.81 7.04
N GLN A 48 -19.44 -17.66 7.23
CA GLN A 48 -18.80 -16.35 7.19
C GLN A 48 -18.46 -15.90 8.61
N VAL A 49 -17.21 -15.53 8.84
CA VAL A 49 -16.77 -14.89 10.08
C VAL A 49 -16.82 -13.39 9.91
N VAL A 50 -17.53 -12.73 10.82
CA VAL A 50 -17.69 -11.28 10.86
C VAL A 50 -17.04 -10.76 12.13
N VAL A 51 -16.11 -9.82 12.00
CA VAL A 51 -15.50 -9.12 13.14
C VAL A 51 -15.84 -7.64 13.02
N GLY A 52 -16.47 -7.09 14.07
CA GLY A 52 -17.11 -5.78 14.01
C GLY A 52 -18.22 -5.75 12.96
N ALA A 53 -18.02 -5.01 11.88
CA ALA A 53 -18.98 -4.88 10.77
C ALA A 53 -18.49 -5.49 9.45
N GLN A 54 -17.39 -6.26 9.48
CA GLN A 54 -16.73 -6.75 8.27
C GLN A 54 -16.68 -8.27 8.25
N THR A 55 -17.05 -8.86 7.12
CA THR A 55 -16.77 -10.28 6.83
C THR A 55 -15.28 -10.43 6.52
N VAL A 56 -14.59 -11.22 7.34
CA VAL A 56 -13.11 -11.29 7.37
C VAL A 56 -12.55 -12.66 6.95
N ALA A 57 -13.40 -13.68 6.93
CA ALA A 57 -13.13 -15.01 6.39
C ALA A 57 -14.43 -15.69 5.98
N GLU A 58 -14.34 -16.61 5.04
CA GLU A 58 -15.44 -17.49 4.63
C GLU A 58 -14.88 -18.90 4.42
N VAL A 59 -15.53 -19.91 4.99
CA VAL A 59 -15.10 -21.32 4.90
C VAL A 59 -16.27 -22.26 4.69
N SER A 60 -16.01 -23.38 4.03
CA SER A 60 -16.97 -24.48 3.94
C SER A 60 -17.05 -25.23 5.27
N ALA A 61 -18.27 -25.49 5.74
CA ALA A 61 -18.52 -26.24 6.95
C ALA A 61 -19.79 -27.10 6.80
N ARG A 62 -20.09 -27.94 7.80
CA ARG A 62 -21.32 -28.73 7.84
C ARG A 62 -22.07 -28.50 9.14
N VAL A 63 -23.39 -28.44 9.07
CA VAL A 63 -24.24 -28.27 10.26
C VAL A 63 -24.21 -29.55 11.10
N ALA A 64 -23.59 -29.49 12.27
CA ALA A 64 -23.54 -30.61 13.20
C ALA A 64 -24.86 -30.75 13.97
N ALA A 65 -25.34 -29.64 14.52
CA ALA A 65 -26.60 -29.59 15.27
C ALA A 65 -27.18 -28.17 15.27
N VAL A 66 -28.50 -28.07 15.34
CA VAL A 66 -29.20 -26.83 15.64
C VAL A 66 -29.60 -26.89 17.10
N VAL A 67 -29.16 -25.91 17.90
CA VAL A 67 -29.43 -25.83 19.34
C VAL A 67 -30.46 -24.74 19.58
N PRO A 68 -31.72 -25.09 19.89
CA PRO A 68 -32.79 -24.12 20.09
C PRO A 68 -32.41 -23.07 21.14
N GLY A 69 -32.61 -21.80 20.78
CA GLY A 69 -32.30 -20.65 21.65
C GLY A 69 -30.81 -20.33 21.82
N HIS A 70 -29.89 -21.10 21.25
CA HIS A 70 -28.45 -20.89 21.41
C HIS A 70 -27.74 -20.61 20.08
N GLY A 71 -27.98 -21.42 19.05
CA GLY A 71 -27.28 -21.24 17.77
C GLY A 71 -27.23 -22.51 16.90
N VAL A 72 -26.34 -22.47 15.91
CA VAL A 72 -26.06 -23.61 15.02
C VAL A 72 -24.61 -24.05 15.22
N ALA A 73 -24.40 -25.29 15.65
CA ALA A 73 -23.07 -25.88 15.73
C ALA A 73 -22.66 -26.36 14.34
N VAL A 74 -21.46 -25.97 13.89
CA VAL A 74 -20.87 -26.43 12.64
C VAL A 74 -19.57 -27.17 12.91
N VAL A 75 -19.22 -28.08 12.00
CA VAL A 75 -17.97 -28.84 11.99
C VAL A 75 -17.26 -28.64 10.66
N PHE A 76 -15.93 -28.61 10.69
CA PHE A 76 -15.10 -28.48 9.50
C PHE A 76 -14.76 -29.86 8.92
N THR A 77 -14.81 -30.01 7.60
CA THR A 77 -14.49 -31.27 6.92
C THR A 77 -12.98 -31.48 6.70
N GLY A 78 -12.17 -30.51 7.13
CA GLY A 78 -10.71 -30.50 7.05
C GLY A 78 -10.16 -29.33 7.87
N ALA A 79 -8.83 -29.13 7.85
CA ALA A 79 -8.21 -28.01 8.55
C ALA A 79 -8.74 -26.67 8.01
N PRO A 80 -9.32 -25.79 8.86
CA PRO A 80 -9.91 -24.54 8.42
C PRO A 80 -8.82 -23.48 8.19
N THR A 81 -8.01 -23.68 7.14
CA THR A 81 -6.81 -22.88 6.85
C THR A 81 -7.05 -21.37 6.80
N GLU A 82 -8.21 -20.93 6.33
CA GLU A 82 -8.62 -19.54 6.25
C GLU A 82 -8.90 -18.94 7.64
N LEU A 83 -9.44 -19.74 8.56
CA LEU A 83 -9.67 -19.33 9.95
C LEU A 83 -8.35 -19.29 10.73
N GLU A 84 -7.45 -20.25 10.48
CA GLU A 84 -6.09 -20.25 11.04
C GLU A 84 -5.29 -19.05 10.55
N ALA A 85 -5.36 -18.74 9.24
CA ALA A 85 -4.73 -17.57 8.64
C ALA A 85 -5.32 -16.27 9.21
N LEU A 86 -6.65 -16.20 9.40
CA LEU A 86 -7.30 -15.06 10.07
C LEU A 86 -6.78 -14.89 11.50
N ALA A 87 -6.70 -15.96 12.29
CA ALA A 87 -6.17 -15.90 13.65
C ALA A 87 -4.69 -15.49 13.67
N GLY A 88 -3.88 -15.97 12.73
CA GLY A 88 -2.50 -15.54 12.54
C GLY A 88 -2.37 -14.03 12.30
N ARG A 89 -3.17 -13.48 11.36
CA ARG A 89 -3.20 -12.04 11.06
C ARG A 89 -3.63 -11.20 12.26
N LEU A 90 -4.67 -11.64 12.98
CA LEU A 90 -5.17 -10.90 14.13
C LEU A 90 -4.16 -10.88 15.29
N ARG A 91 -3.47 -12.00 15.54
CA ARG A 91 -2.39 -12.07 16.55
C ARG A 91 -1.18 -11.21 16.19
N SER A 92 -0.84 -11.10 14.91
CA SER A 92 0.25 -10.25 14.43
C SER A 92 -0.11 -8.77 14.32
N GLY A 93 -1.38 -8.42 14.52
CA GLY A 93 -1.88 -7.04 14.35
C GLY A 93 -1.92 -6.61 12.88
N GLU A 94 -1.97 -7.55 11.94
CA GLU A 94 -2.12 -7.24 10.52
C GLU A 94 -3.55 -6.75 10.23
N PRO A 95 -3.71 -5.64 9.48
CA PRO A 95 -5.03 -5.12 9.13
C PRO A 95 -5.82 -6.11 8.28
N LEU A 96 -7.12 -6.25 8.60
CA LEU A 96 -8.05 -7.08 7.85
C LEU A 96 -8.29 -6.51 6.44
N GLU A 97 -8.42 -7.38 5.43
CA GLU A 97 -8.78 -6.94 4.08
C GLU A 97 -10.22 -6.40 4.06
N GLY A 98 -10.33 -5.07 4.01
CA GLY A 98 -11.59 -4.34 4.22
C GLY A 98 -11.36 -3.01 4.93
N ASP A 99 -10.24 -2.90 5.65
CA ASP A 99 -9.83 -1.74 6.44
C ASP A 99 -9.33 -0.53 5.60
N ARG A 100 -9.67 -0.49 4.30
CA ARG A 100 -9.31 0.60 3.37
C ARG A 100 -9.99 1.94 3.70
N LYS A 101 -10.81 2.04 4.75
CA LYS A 101 -11.56 3.26 5.07
C LYS A 101 -11.42 3.84 6.48
N SER A 102 -10.64 3.26 7.39
CA SER A 102 -10.46 3.90 8.70
C SER A 102 -9.19 3.47 9.42
N ALA A 103 -8.04 3.87 8.88
CA ALA A 103 -6.89 4.09 9.76
C ALA A 103 -7.22 5.24 10.74
N PRO A 104 -6.66 5.26 11.97
CA PRO A 104 -7.01 6.23 12.99
C PRO A 104 -6.84 7.68 12.49
N PRO A 105 -7.61 8.66 13.02
CA PRO A 105 -7.44 10.07 12.68
C PRO A 105 -6.17 10.60 13.36
N GLY A 106 -5.03 10.26 12.77
CA GLY A 106 -3.71 10.78 13.11
C GLY A 106 -3.07 11.42 11.88
N PRO A 107 -2.09 12.33 12.06
CA PRO A 107 -1.31 12.89 10.98
C PRO A 107 -0.78 11.78 10.06
N VAL A 108 -0.80 12.00 8.74
CA VAL A 108 -0.33 11.03 7.72
C VAL A 108 1.04 10.44 8.07
N SER A 109 1.92 11.25 8.66
CA SER A 109 3.25 10.84 9.12
C SER A 109 3.25 9.77 10.20
N GLU A 110 2.31 9.81 11.15
CA GLU A 110 2.19 8.80 12.22
C GLU A 110 1.66 7.49 11.68
N ARG A 111 0.63 7.57 10.82
CA ARG A 111 0.08 6.40 10.12
C ARG A 111 1.17 5.69 9.31
N LEU A 112 1.97 6.44 8.56
CA LEU A 112 3.07 5.87 7.78
C LEU A 112 4.17 5.26 8.67
N LYS A 113 4.39 5.73 9.90
CA LYS A 113 5.40 5.13 10.80
C LYS A 113 4.98 3.75 11.31
N ALA A 114 3.69 3.54 11.52
CA ALA A 114 3.15 2.25 11.96
C ALA A 114 3.12 1.19 10.83
N MET A 115 3.22 1.60 9.56
CA MET A 115 3.16 0.69 8.42
C MET A 115 4.50 0.02 8.11
N THR A 116 4.43 -1.25 7.71
CA THR A 116 5.58 -1.96 7.14
C THR A 116 5.96 -1.38 5.78
N VAL A 117 7.19 -1.64 5.33
CA VAL A 117 7.67 -1.16 4.02
C VAL A 117 6.76 -1.65 2.89
N THR A 118 6.35 -2.92 2.92
CA THR A 118 5.46 -3.53 1.91
C THR A 118 4.10 -2.84 1.89
N GLN A 119 3.51 -2.54 3.05
CA GLN A 119 2.25 -1.82 3.14
C GLN A 119 2.37 -0.40 2.56
N LYS A 120 3.49 0.30 2.85
CA LYS A 120 3.75 1.62 2.26
C LYS A 120 3.91 1.55 0.74
N MET A 121 4.57 0.52 0.21
CA MET A 121 4.72 0.29 -1.24
C MET A 121 3.35 0.11 -1.92
N ALA A 122 2.47 -0.70 -1.34
CA ALA A 122 1.12 -0.90 -1.85
C ALA A 122 0.28 0.39 -1.76
N LEU A 123 0.36 1.10 -0.63
CA LEU A 123 -0.34 2.37 -0.42
C LEU A 123 0.12 3.44 -1.45
N ALA A 124 1.41 3.51 -1.72
CA ALA A 124 2.00 4.49 -2.65
C ALA A 124 1.34 4.46 -4.03
N LEU A 125 0.84 3.31 -4.48
CA LEU A 125 0.23 3.13 -5.80
C LEU A 125 -1.20 3.67 -5.92
N SER A 126 -1.89 3.94 -4.80
CA SER A 126 -3.32 4.28 -4.82
C SER A 126 -3.73 5.42 -3.87
N CYS A 127 -2.80 5.98 -3.11
CA CYS A 127 -3.07 7.04 -2.14
C CYS A 127 -3.29 8.44 -2.75
N ASP A 128 -3.73 9.36 -1.90
CA ASP A 128 -3.90 10.78 -2.20
C ASP A 128 -2.56 11.53 -2.30
N ARG A 129 -2.65 12.80 -2.70
CA ARG A 129 -1.49 13.68 -2.88
C ARG A 129 -0.71 13.89 -1.58
N GLU A 130 -1.39 14.09 -0.46
CA GLU A 130 -0.73 14.35 0.83
C GLU A 130 0.15 13.16 1.24
N THR A 131 -0.40 11.96 1.12
CA THR A 131 0.28 10.69 1.42
C THR A 131 1.46 10.44 0.49
N ARG A 132 1.33 10.72 -0.82
CA ARG A 132 2.47 10.64 -1.75
C ARG A 132 3.61 11.58 -1.35
N MET A 133 3.28 12.81 -0.98
CA MET A 133 4.27 13.80 -0.55
C MET A 133 4.95 13.40 0.76
N ALA A 134 4.23 12.74 1.66
CA ALA A 134 4.82 12.16 2.87
C ALA A 134 5.75 10.98 2.54
N LEU A 135 5.34 10.08 1.66
CA LEU A 135 6.12 8.92 1.22
C LEU A 135 7.42 9.31 0.48
N LEU A 136 7.44 10.43 -0.26
CA LEU A 136 8.66 10.97 -0.87
C LEU A 136 9.70 11.44 0.16
N ARG A 137 9.28 11.69 1.41
CA ARG A 137 10.15 12.09 2.52
C ARG A 137 10.51 10.93 3.44
N ASP A 138 9.94 9.74 3.22
CA ASP A 138 10.18 8.56 4.04
C ASP A 138 11.69 8.21 4.06
N THR A 139 12.16 7.64 5.17
CA THR A 139 13.55 7.22 5.31
C THR A 139 13.91 6.14 4.29
N ASN A 140 12.96 5.28 3.95
CA ASN A 140 13.13 4.25 2.95
C ASN A 140 12.93 4.78 1.52
N LYS A 141 14.04 4.91 0.79
CA LYS A 141 14.08 5.52 -0.54
C LYS A 141 13.61 4.59 -1.67
N THR A 142 13.31 3.32 -1.37
CA THR A 142 12.68 2.40 -2.33
C THR A 142 11.26 2.84 -2.67
N LEU A 143 10.58 3.52 -1.74
CA LEU A 143 9.20 4.00 -1.89
C LEU A 143 9.03 5.03 -3.00
N HIS A 144 10.08 5.81 -3.31
CA HIS A 144 10.00 6.83 -4.36
C HIS A 144 9.58 6.28 -5.71
N ILE A 145 10.07 5.09 -6.07
CA ILE A 145 9.72 4.41 -7.33
C ILE A 145 8.23 4.11 -7.36
N TYR A 146 7.67 3.64 -6.24
CA TYR A 146 6.24 3.32 -6.12
C TYR A 146 5.38 4.57 -6.16
N VAL A 147 5.81 5.66 -5.52
CA VAL A 147 5.12 6.94 -5.59
C VAL A 147 5.07 7.41 -7.05
N LEU A 148 6.18 7.37 -7.79
CA LEU A 148 6.22 7.79 -9.20
C LEU A 148 5.43 6.88 -10.15
N LYS A 149 5.11 5.64 -9.74
CA LYS A 149 4.25 4.72 -10.48
C LYS A 149 2.75 4.96 -10.23
N ASN A 150 2.39 5.81 -9.27
CA ASN A 150 0.99 6.11 -9.00
C ASN A 150 0.36 6.87 -10.19
N PRO A 151 -0.76 6.40 -10.75
CA PRO A 151 -1.38 7.01 -11.93
C PRO A 151 -1.91 8.44 -11.69
N ARG A 152 -2.03 8.86 -10.42
CA ARG A 152 -2.52 10.19 -10.03
C ARG A 152 -1.40 11.19 -9.72
N VAL A 153 -0.13 10.86 -9.99
CA VAL A 153 0.99 11.79 -9.80
C VAL A 153 0.90 12.92 -10.81
N GLY A 154 0.88 14.15 -10.31
CA GLY A 154 0.90 15.36 -11.12
C GLY A 154 2.30 15.84 -11.49
N LEU A 155 2.40 16.67 -12.53
CA LEU A 155 3.66 17.28 -12.96
C LEU A 155 4.31 18.14 -11.87
N ASP A 156 3.51 18.84 -11.07
CA ASP A 156 3.96 19.68 -9.96
C ASP A 156 4.62 18.85 -8.84
N GLU A 157 4.06 17.69 -8.52
CA GLU A 157 4.68 16.72 -7.59
C GLU A 157 6.00 16.20 -8.13
N VAL A 158 6.08 15.91 -9.43
CA VAL A 158 7.34 15.46 -10.07
C VAL A 158 8.40 16.56 -10.08
N GLN A 159 8.01 17.80 -10.36
CA GLN A 159 8.90 18.96 -10.27
C GLN A 159 9.41 19.17 -8.84
N HIS A 160 8.56 18.96 -7.83
CA HIS A 160 8.98 18.99 -6.44
C HIS A 160 9.98 17.87 -6.15
N ALA A 161 9.67 16.63 -6.51
CA ALA A 161 10.53 15.46 -6.30
C ALA A 161 11.90 15.64 -6.96
N ALA A 162 11.94 16.15 -8.20
CA ALA A 162 13.18 16.39 -8.95
C ALA A 162 14.15 17.35 -8.23
N LYS A 163 13.65 18.25 -7.38
CA LYS A 163 14.47 19.19 -6.59
C LYS A 163 14.97 18.57 -5.28
N MET A 164 14.42 17.44 -4.83
CA MET A 164 14.75 16.87 -3.52
C MET A 164 16.14 16.23 -3.52
N PRO A 165 17.07 16.67 -2.65
CA PRO A 165 18.41 16.06 -2.55
C PRO A 165 18.37 14.66 -1.94
N THR A 166 17.23 14.27 -1.36
CA THR A 166 16.98 12.94 -0.79
C THR A 166 16.42 11.95 -1.80
N LEU A 167 16.07 12.38 -3.03
CA LEU A 167 15.48 11.51 -4.04
C LEU A 167 16.47 10.39 -4.43
N SER A 168 15.95 9.18 -4.67
CA SER A 168 16.79 8.03 -5.01
C SER A 168 17.27 8.12 -6.48
N PRO A 169 18.48 7.64 -6.79
CA PRO A 169 18.99 7.64 -8.16
C PRO A 169 18.06 6.91 -9.15
N ASP A 170 17.39 5.83 -8.74
CA ASP A 170 16.47 5.10 -9.61
C ASP A 170 15.16 5.87 -9.86
N ALA A 171 14.66 6.59 -8.86
CA ALA A 171 13.54 7.51 -9.06
C ALA A 171 13.93 8.65 -10.03
N ILE A 172 15.15 9.16 -9.95
CA ILE A 172 15.67 10.15 -10.91
C ILE A 172 15.69 9.61 -12.34
N LYS A 173 16.15 8.36 -12.54
CA LYS A 173 16.12 7.71 -13.86
C LYS A 173 14.70 7.61 -14.40
N ILE A 174 13.76 7.15 -13.58
CA ILE A 174 12.34 7.05 -13.94
C ILE A 174 11.79 8.41 -14.38
N ILE A 175 12.06 9.48 -13.64
CA ILE A 175 11.61 10.83 -14.02
C ILE A 175 12.24 11.26 -15.35
N ALA A 176 13.54 11.06 -15.52
CA ALA A 176 14.27 11.50 -16.71
C ALA A 176 13.91 10.74 -17.99
N GLU A 177 13.47 9.48 -17.85
CA GLU A 177 13.08 8.58 -18.95
C GLU A 177 11.57 8.60 -19.22
N HIS A 178 10.77 9.17 -18.32
CA HIS A 178 9.33 9.29 -18.52
C HIS A 178 8.99 10.14 -19.76
N LYS A 179 8.08 9.63 -20.60
CA LYS A 179 7.69 10.24 -21.88
C LYS A 179 7.25 11.70 -21.77
N GLU A 180 6.63 12.09 -20.67
CA GLU A 180 6.12 13.45 -20.46
C GLU A 180 7.08 14.28 -19.59
N TRP A 181 7.59 13.70 -18.50
CA TRP A 181 8.37 14.46 -17.51
C TRP A 181 9.81 14.66 -17.96
N GLY A 182 10.38 13.67 -18.65
CA GLY A 182 11.74 13.72 -19.18
C GLY A 182 11.93 14.69 -20.35
N LEU A 183 10.82 15.17 -20.94
CA LEU A 183 10.80 16.23 -21.96
C LEU A 183 10.51 17.62 -21.37
N ASN A 184 10.04 17.68 -20.11
CA ASN A 184 9.72 18.94 -19.47
C ASN A 184 11.00 19.69 -19.05
N SER A 185 11.24 20.86 -19.64
CA SER A 185 12.46 21.65 -19.42
C SER A 185 12.69 22.05 -17.96
N THR A 186 11.62 22.34 -17.20
CA THR A 186 11.69 22.67 -15.77
C THR A 186 12.10 21.44 -14.93
N VAL A 187 11.56 20.27 -15.24
CA VAL A 187 11.96 19.00 -14.60
C VAL A 187 13.41 18.69 -14.93
N CYS A 188 13.81 18.77 -16.20
CA CYS A 188 15.20 18.55 -16.63
C CYS A 188 16.17 19.50 -15.91
N THR A 189 15.83 20.79 -15.82
CA THR A 189 16.65 21.78 -15.09
C THR A 189 16.82 21.41 -13.63
N SER A 190 15.73 20.97 -12.97
CA SER A 190 15.76 20.54 -11.57
C SER A 190 16.63 19.31 -11.36
N LEU A 191 16.51 18.31 -12.24
CA LEU A 191 17.34 17.11 -12.20
C LEU A 191 18.83 17.41 -12.45
N VAL A 192 19.16 18.32 -13.37
CA VAL A 192 20.56 18.71 -13.62
C VAL A 192 21.21 19.31 -12.38
N ARG A 193 20.47 20.10 -11.59
CA ARG A 193 20.97 20.70 -10.35
C ARG A 193 20.97 19.75 -9.16
N ASN A 194 20.23 18.64 -9.23
CA ASN A 194 20.12 17.70 -8.12
C ASN A 194 21.43 16.92 -7.90
N PRO A 195 21.99 16.90 -6.67
CA PRO A 195 23.26 16.23 -6.39
C PRO A 195 23.20 14.70 -6.55
N LYS A 196 22.02 14.08 -6.45
CA LYS A 196 21.81 12.64 -6.60
C LYS A 196 21.63 12.19 -8.05
N THR A 197 21.51 13.12 -9.00
CA THR A 197 21.42 12.76 -10.42
C THR A 197 22.74 12.15 -10.87
N PRO A 198 22.74 10.95 -11.47
CA PRO A 198 23.96 10.39 -12.05
C PRO A 198 24.61 11.35 -13.05
N MET A 199 25.94 11.52 -12.98
CA MET A 199 26.64 12.51 -13.82
C MET A 199 26.37 12.36 -15.32
N PRO A 200 26.43 11.15 -15.92
CA PRO A 200 26.13 10.98 -17.34
C PRO A 200 24.72 11.43 -17.71
N LEU A 201 23.75 11.17 -16.82
CA LEU A 201 22.36 11.57 -17.02
C LEU A 201 22.22 13.10 -16.97
N ALA A 202 22.87 13.76 -16.01
CA ALA A 202 22.84 15.22 -15.90
C ALA A 202 23.43 15.90 -17.14
N LEU A 203 24.57 15.43 -17.65
CA LEU A 203 25.19 15.97 -18.86
C LEU A 203 24.28 15.80 -20.09
N ARG A 204 23.63 14.64 -20.24
CA ARG A 204 22.65 14.41 -21.32
C ARG A 204 21.47 15.37 -21.25
N LEU A 205 20.96 15.62 -20.05
CA LEU A 205 19.80 16.49 -19.83
C LEU A 205 20.08 17.97 -20.10
N LEU A 206 21.35 18.42 -20.11
CA LEU A 206 21.70 19.82 -20.45
C LEU A 206 21.14 20.25 -21.82
N SER A 207 21.05 19.33 -22.79
CA SER A 207 20.48 19.62 -24.11
C SER A 207 18.98 19.98 -24.07
N ARG A 208 18.28 19.66 -22.98
CA ARG A 208 16.85 19.93 -22.77
C ARG A 208 16.59 21.11 -21.82
N VAL A 209 17.65 21.73 -21.30
CA VAL A 209 17.55 22.87 -20.39
C VAL A 209 17.49 24.17 -21.21
N PRO A 210 16.60 25.13 -20.88
CA PRO A 210 16.51 26.40 -21.60
C PRO A 210 17.82 27.19 -21.50
N LEU A 211 18.15 27.95 -22.55
CA LEU A 211 19.41 28.71 -22.59
C LEU A 211 19.55 29.71 -21.43
N SER A 212 18.46 30.31 -20.95
CA SER A 212 18.44 31.18 -19.76
C SER A 212 18.94 30.44 -18.51
N GLU A 213 18.45 29.22 -18.29
CA GLU A 213 18.84 28.36 -17.17
C GLU A 213 20.26 27.80 -17.33
N ILE A 214 20.69 27.49 -18.56
CA ILE A 214 22.08 27.10 -18.86
C ILE A 214 23.04 28.24 -18.47
N ARG A 215 22.72 29.49 -18.81
CA ARG A 215 23.53 30.66 -18.39
C ARG A 215 23.57 30.78 -16.86
N ALA A 216 22.48 30.49 -16.17
CA ALA A 216 22.46 30.48 -14.71
C ALA A 216 23.35 29.35 -14.14
N ILE A 217 23.27 28.14 -14.69
CA ILE A 217 24.12 26.99 -14.30
C ILE A 217 25.60 27.29 -14.57
N ALA A 218 25.94 27.96 -15.67
CA ALA A 218 27.31 28.33 -15.99
C ALA A 218 27.96 29.28 -14.95
N LYS A 219 27.12 30.04 -14.21
CA LYS A 219 27.54 30.89 -13.09
C LYS A 219 27.68 30.12 -11.77
N GLY A 220 27.02 28.96 -11.61
CA GLY A 220 27.12 28.11 -10.42
C GLY A 220 25.82 27.37 -10.09
N GLY A 221 25.72 26.81 -8.89
CA GLY A 221 24.50 26.15 -8.40
C GLY A 221 24.25 24.72 -8.91
N ALA A 222 25.27 24.11 -9.52
CA ALA A 222 25.32 22.69 -9.87
C ALA A 222 26.75 22.17 -9.62
N ARG A 223 26.96 20.86 -9.79
CA ARG A 223 28.30 20.23 -9.66
C ARG A 223 29.26 20.78 -10.72
N ASP A 224 30.55 20.89 -10.40
CA ASP A 224 31.56 21.57 -11.23
C ASP A 224 31.65 21.06 -12.67
N GLN A 225 31.55 19.74 -12.88
CA GLN A 225 31.56 19.15 -14.23
C GLN A 225 30.38 19.64 -15.08
N ILE A 226 29.21 19.82 -14.46
CA ILE A 226 28.00 20.35 -15.11
C ILE A 226 28.18 21.83 -15.40
N VAL A 227 28.72 22.60 -14.45
CA VAL A 227 29.00 24.04 -14.62
C VAL A 227 29.98 24.25 -15.79
N HIS A 228 31.05 23.46 -15.86
CA HIS A 228 32.03 23.52 -16.94
C HIS A 228 31.40 23.16 -18.30
N ALA A 229 30.55 22.13 -18.36
CA ALA A 229 29.81 21.78 -19.56
C ALA A 229 28.85 22.90 -19.99
N ALA A 230 28.13 23.52 -19.04
CA ALA A 230 27.25 24.65 -19.31
C ALA A 230 28.01 25.87 -19.88
N ARG A 231 29.21 26.19 -19.35
CA ARG A 231 30.05 27.27 -19.88
C ARG A 231 30.44 27.08 -21.34
N LYS A 232 30.75 25.84 -21.73
CA LYS A 232 31.06 25.49 -23.14
C LYS A 232 29.86 25.69 -24.06
N ILE A 233 28.64 25.45 -23.57
CA ILE A 233 27.41 25.66 -24.35
C ILE A 233 27.13 27.16 -24.53
N VAL A 234 27.37 27.99 -23.51
CA VAL A 234 27.13 29.45 -23.59
C VAL A 234 28.17 30.15 -24.47
N ASN A 235 29.42 29.71 -24.41
CA ASN A 235 30.54 30.29 -25.16
C ASN A 235 31.14 29.22 -26.09
N PRO A 236 30.45 28.84 -27.18
CA PRO A 236 31.02 27.94 -28.17
C PRO A 236 32.24 28.62 -28.80
N LYS A 237 33.36 27.89 -28.89
CA LYS A 237 34.54 28.32 -29.63
C LYS A 237 34.30 28.28 -31.13
#